data_AF-A0A7C7S4A3-F1
#
_entry.id   AF-A0A7C7S4A3-F1
#
_cell.length_a   1.000
_cell.length_b   1.000
_cell.length_c   1.000
_cell.angle_alpha   90.00
_cell.angle_beta   90.00
_cell.angle_gamma   90.00
#
_symmetry.space_group_name_H-M   'P 1'
#
loop_
_entity.id
_entity.type
_entity.pdbx_description
1 polymer ?
#
loop_
_entity_poly.entity_id
_entity_poly.type
_entity_poly.pdbx_seq_one_letter_code
_entity_poly.pdbx_strand_id
1 'polypeptide(L)'
;MPDSAHTSGISATSGTSASPATFPAMDRIHNFRGIGGLPAADGRTTTHGLLWRSGHLARATDADLARLVALGIRTVVDLRTDHDLAADGSDRTADGIDQVPVPIPDDSGQGAGIRALLSEGDPVAIRSAWADGRAATLATDGARAMVTDPVRVAVFRRVLDVVTEQERWPLVWHCSAGKDRAGWVGTVVLLALGVEHDAIVAHYLESNATAASRS
;
A
#
# COMPACT_ATOMS: atom_id res chain seq x y z
N MET A 1 -63.65 -29.12 7.37
CA MET A 1 -62.47 -29.99 7.29
C MET A 1 -61.73 -29.62 6.01
N PRO A 2 -60.78 -28.66 6.05
CA PRO A 2 -60.03 -28.26 4.88
C PRO A 2 -58.66 -28.95 4.79
N ASP A 3 -58.19 -28.93 3.55
CA ASP A 3 -57.05 -29.60 2.93
C ASP A 3 -55.68 -29.21 3.50
N SER A 4 -54.77 -30.19 3.52
CA SER A 4 -53.37 -30.10 3.93
C SER A 4 -52.51 -29.32 2.93
N ALA A 5 -52.03 -28.14 3.33
CA ALA A 5 -51.00 -27.39 2.62
C ALA A 5 -49.59 -27.78 3.12
N HIS A 6 -48.79 -28.38 2.25
CA HIS A 6 -47.34 -28.52 2.41
C HIS A 6 -46.67 -27.17 2.09
N THR A 7 -46.12 -26.51 3.11
CA THR A 7 -45.22 -25.36 2.92
C THR A 7 -43.79 -25.84 3.13
N SER A 8 -43.06 -26.06 2.04
CA SER A 8 -41.61 -26.31 2.06
C SER A 8 -40.87 -25.03 2.43
N GLY A 9 -40.17 -25.06 3.57
CA GLY A 9 -39.28 -24.00 3.99
C GLY A 9 -38.05 -23.91 3.07
N ILE A 10 -37.89 -22.77 2.39
CA ILE A 10 -36.64 -22.42 1.72
C ILE A 10 -35.66 -21.99 2.81
N SER A 11 -34.73 -22.87 3.14
CA SER A 11 -33.59 -22.54 4.00
C SER A 11 -32.62 -21.71 3.16
N ALA A 12 -32.54 -20.40 3.45
CA ALA A 12 -31.56 -19.52 2.87
C ALA A 12 -30.18 -19.94 3.38
N THR A 13 -29.35 -20.48 2.49
CA THR A 13 -27.94 -20.72 2.75
C THR A 13 -27.25 -19.38 2.98
N SER A 14 -26.83 -19.15 4.22
CA SER A 14 -26.02 -18.03 4.64
C SER A 14 -24.74 -17.97 3.80
N GLY A 15 -24.55 -16.83 3.13
CA GLY A 15 -23.32 -16.53 2.41
C GLY A 15 -22.11 -16.64 3.33
N THR A 16 -21.10 -17.36 2.87
CA THR A 16 -19.79 -17.43 3.50
C THR A 16 -19.19 -16.02 3.53
N SER A 17 -19.12 -15.43 4.72
CA SER A 17 -18.27 -14.28 5.00
C SER A 17 -16.85 -14.60 4.56
N ALA A 18 -16.35 -13.89 3.56
CA ALA A 18 -14.96 -14.00 3.14
C ALA A 18 -14.07 -13.63 4.33
N SER A 19 -13.31 -14.59 4.83
CA SER A 19 -12.30 -14.35 5.86
C SER A 19 -11.32 -13.29 5.33
N PRO A 20 -10.97 -12.25 6.10
CA PRO A 20 -9.98 -11.28 5.64
C PRO A 20 -8.68 -12.04 5.34
N ALA A 21 -8.14 -11.85 4.14
CA ALA A 21 -6.89 -12.47 3.74
C ALA A 21 -5.82 -12.13 4.79
N THR A 22 -5.43 -13.13 5.58
CA THR A 22 -4.44 -12.93 6.64
C THR A 22 -3.08 -12.95 5.98
N PHE A 23 -2.54 -11.75 5.73
CA PHE A 23 -1.18 -11.60 5.23
C PHE A 23 -0.18 -12.07 6.29
N PRO A 24 0.99 -12.61 5.91
CA PRO A 24 1.99 -13.02 6.89
C PRO A 24 2.46 -11.79 7.67
N ALA A 25 2.45 -11.90 9.00
CA ALA A 25 3.03 -10.87 9.86
C ALA A 25 4.55 -10.83 9.62
N MET A 26 5.07 -9.61 9.47
CA MET A 26 6.49 -9.34 9.38
C MET A 26 6.98 -8.73 10.69
N ASP A 27 8.21 -9.03 11.09
CA ASP A 27 8.79 -8.56 12.35
C ASP A 27 9.15 -7.08 12.27
N ARG A 28 9.81 -6.69 11.16
CA ARG A 28 10.36 -5.35 10.97
C ARG A 28 9.98 -4.68 9.66
N ILE A 29 9.44 -5.43 8.69
CA ILE A 29 8.86 -4.83 7.48
C ILE A 29 7.46 -4.32 7.80
N HIS A 30 7.32 -3.00 7.84
CA HIS A 30 6.05 -2.38 8.17
C HIS A 30 5.05 -2.43 7.01
N ASN A 31 3.76 -2.44 7.32
CA ASN A 31 2.67 -2.30 6.36
C ASN A 31 2.66 -3.33 5.21
N PHE A 32 3.27 -4.51 5.43
CA PHE A 32 3.36 -5.57 4.44
C PHE A 32 2.01 -6.24 4.20
N ARG A 33 1.50 -6.20 2.96
CA ARG A 33 0.25 -6.85 2.58
C ARG A 33 0.12 -7.05 1.07
N GLY A 34 -0.75 -7.97 0.67
CA GLY A 34 -1.11 -8.19 -0.73
C GLY A 34 -2.16 -7.20 -1.21
N ILE A 35 -2.35 -7.14 -2.53
CA ILE A 35 -3.49 -6.47 -3.17
C ILE A 35 -4.45 -7.46 -3.86
N GLY A 36 -4.36 -8.74 -3.48
CA GLY A 36 -5.24 -9.83 -3.93
C GLY A 36 -6.49 -9.98 -3.06
N GLY A 37 -7.56 -10.54 -3.62
CA GLY A 37 -8.83 -10.79 -2.93
C GLY A 37 -9.81 -9.62 -2.94
N LEU A 38 -9.55 -8.58 -3.74
CA LEU A 38 -10.38 -7.39 -3.79
C LEU A 38 -11.44 -7.53 -4.91
N PRO A 39 -12.72 -7.21 -4.64
CA PRO A 39 -13.79 -7.34 -5.62
C PRO A 39 -13.67 -6.29 -6.73
N ALA A 40 -13.91 -6.71 -7.97
CA ALA A 40 -13.99 -5.85 -9.13
C ALA A 40 -15.43 -5.63 -9.57
N ALA A 41 -15.70 -4.47 -10.18
CA ALA A 41 -17.05 -4.06 -10.59
C ALA A 41 -17.69 -4.99 -11.64
N ASP A 42 -16.88 -5.82 -12.32
CA ASP A 42 -17.33 -6.82 -13.29
C ASP A 42 -17.56 -8.22 -12.69
N GLY A 43 -17.54 -8.33 -11.36
CA GLY A 43 -17.76 -9.58 -10.62
C GLY A 43 -16.51 -10.46 -10.49
N ARG A 44 -15.35 -10.03 -11.01
CA ARG A 44 -14.07 -10.71 -10.78
C ARG A 44 -13.45 -10.32 -9.43
N THR A 45 -12.35 -10.98 -9.09
CA THR A 45 -11.58 -10.70 -7.87
C THR A 45 -10.09 -10.69 -8.20
N THR A 46 -9.33 -9.78 -7.59
CA THR A 46 -7.87 -9.73 -7.79
C THR A 46 -7.20 -11.00 -7.28
N THR A 47 -6.20 -11.50 -8.01
CA THR A 47 -5.51 -12.75 -7.66
C THR A 47 -4.60 -12.57 -6.44
N HIS A 48 -4.67 -13.50 -5.49
CA HIS A 48 -3.76 -13.54 -4.33
C HIS A 48 -2.34 -13.92 -4.73
N GLY A 49 -1.37 -13.49 -3.92
CA GLY A 49 0.01 -13.97 -4.01
C GLY A 49 0.89 -13.31 -5.05
N LEU A 50 0.34 -12.50 -5.96
CA LEU A 50 1.12 -11.91 -7.06
C LEU A 50 1.74 -10.55 -6.70
N LEU A 51 0.92 -9.65 -6.17
CA LEU A 51 1.30 -8.25 -5.98
C LEU A 51 1.17 -7.86 -4.51
N TRP A 52 2.24 -7.29 -3.98
CA TRP A 52 2.40 -6.94 -2.58
C TRP A 52 2.88 -5.49 -2.43
N ARG A 53 2.59 -4.88 -1.28
CA ARG A 53 3.12 -3.57 -0.89
C ARG A 53 3.64 -3.59 0.53
N SER A 54 4.60 -2.73 0.83
CA SER A 54 5.14 -2.57 2.19
C SER A 54 5.81 -1.20 2.41
N GLY A 55 6.31 -0.99 3.63
CA GLY A 55 7.38 -0.02 3.92
C GLY A 55 8.75 -0.63 3.65
N HIS A 56 9.81 0.13 3.95
CA HIS A 56 11.17 -0.24 3.57
C HIS A 56 11.68 -1.54 4.21
N LEU A 57 12.62 -2.22 3.56
CA LEU A 57 13.19 -3.50 4.00
C LEU A 57 14.54 -3.33 4.70
N ALA A 58 15.06 -2.11 4.84
CA ALA A 58 16.35 -1.82 5.51
C ALA A 58 16.50 -2.43 6.92
N ARG A 59 15.38 -2.69 7.61
CA ARG A 59 15.36 -3.29 8.96
C ARG A 59 14.84 -4.73 8.99
N ALA A 60 14.59 -5.35 7.83
CA ALA A 60 14.07 -6.71 7.76
C ALA A 60 14.91 -7.67 8.62
N THR A 61 14.26 -8.58 9.36
CA THR A 61 14.97 -9.67 10.07
C THR A 61 15.32 -10.80 9.10
N ASP A 62 16.15 -11.76 9.53
CA ASP A 62 16.38 -12.98 8.72
C ASP A 62 15.09 -13.77 8.54
N ALA A 63 14.19 -13.72 9.52
CA ALA A 63 12.86 -14.30 9.42
C ALA A 63 11.97 -13.56 8.42
N ASP A 64 12.07 -12.22 8.33
CA ASP A 64 11.38 -11.44 7.29
C ASP A 64 11.87 -11.83 5.90
N LEU A 65 13.18 -11.93 5.69
CA LEU A 65 13.76 -12.37 4.41
C LEU A 65 13.33 -13.80 4.06
N ALA A 66 13.35 -14.72 5.02
CA ALA A 66 12.86 -16.08 4.83
C ALA A 66 11.37 -16.11 4.47
N ARG A 67 10.54 -15.22 5.04
CA ARG A 67 9.12 -15.07 4.66
C ARG A 67 8.96 -14.55 3.24
N LEU A 68 9.75 -13.56 2.80
CA LEU A 68 9.72 -13.10 1.40
C LEU A 68 10.08 -14.22 0.43
N VAL A 69 11.10 -15.02 0.75
CA VAL A 69 11.50 -16.19 -0.04
C VAL A 69 10.39 -17.25 -0.05
N ALA A 70 9.77 -17.54 1.09
CA ALA A 70 8.68 -18.51 1.20
C ALA A 70 7.42 -18.09 0.42
N LEU A 71 7.17 -16.78 0.33
CA LEU A 71 6.13 -16.20 -0.55
C LEU A 71 6.49 -16.27 -2.04
N GLY A 72 7.73 -16.63 -2.37
CA GLY A 72 8.25 -16.66 -3.73
C GLY A 72 8.44 -15.26 -4.32
N ILE A 73 8.62 -14.23 -3.48
CA ILE A 73 8.91 -12.87 -3.97
C ILE A 73 10.17 -12.91 -4.84
N ARG A 74 10.02 -12.53 -6.10
CA ARG A 74 11.10 -12.45 -7.09
C ARG A 74 11.65 -11.04 -7.25
N THR A 75 10.82 -10.02 -7.02
CA THR A 75 11.20 -8.62 -7.26
C THR A 75 10.77 -7.71 -6.11
N VAL A 76 11.67 -6.81 -5.71
CA VAL A 76 11.41 -5.67 -4.83
C VAL A 76 11.56 -4.39 -5.64
N VAL A 77 10.52 -3.57 -5.68
CA VAL A 77 10.50 -2.26 -6.34
C VAL A 77 10.64 -1.16 -5.28
N ASP A 78 11.79 -0.49 -5.26
CA ASP A 78 12.08 0.57 -4.29
C ASP A 78 11.70 1.94 -4.85
N LEU A 79 10.68 2.56 -4.24
CA LEU A 79 10.17 3.89 -4.63
C LEU A 79 10.87 5.04 -3.90
N ARG A 80 11.84 4.73 -3.03
CA ARG A 80 12.58 5.71 -2.23
C ARG A 80 13.55 6.52 -3.06
N THR A 81 13.67 7.79 -2.69
CA THR A 81 14.70 8.69 -3.20
C THR A 81 16.01 8.49 -2.45
N ASP A 82 17.10 9.06 -2.95
CA ASP A 82 18.40 9.05 -2.25
C ASP A 82 18.31 9.66 -0.84
N HIS A 83 17.44 10.67 -0.66
CA HIS A 83 17.19 11.26 0.65
C HIS A 83 16.55 10.27 1.62
N ASP A 84 15.56 9.51 1.16
CA ASP A 84 14.93 8.47 1.98
C ASP A 84 15.94 7.35 2.31
N LEU A 85 16.76 6.93 1.33
CA LEU A 85 17.80 5.92 1.53
C LEU A 85 18.84 6.34 2.56
N ALA A 86 19.23 7.62 2.57
CA ALA A 86 20.14 8.16 3.57
C ALA A 86 19.54 8.13 5.00
N ALA A 87 18.22 8.25 5.14
CA ALA A 87 17.54 8.23 6.43
C ALA A 87 17.17 6.81 6.90
N ASP A 88 16.66 5.98 6.00
CA ASP A 88 16.13 4.65 6.31
C ASP A 88 17.21 3.55 6.27
N GLY A 89 18.27 3.77 5.48
CA GLY A 89 19.27 2.78 5.11
C GLY A 89 18.91 1.98 3.85
N SER A 90 19.91 1.32 3.27
CA SER A 90 19.73 0.38 2.16
C SER A 90 18.94 -0.85 2.59
N ASP A 91 18.14 -1.37 1.68
CA ASP A 91 17.37 -2.58 1.95
C ASP A 91 18.24 -3.80 2.19
N ARG A 92 17.78 -4.65 3.12
CA ARG A 92 18.26 -6.02 3.19
C ARG A 92 17.56 -6.83 2.12
N THR A 93 18.31 -7.73 1.50
CA THR A 93 17.81 -8.60 0.43
C THR A 93 18.18 -10.06 0.69
N ALA A 94 17.55 -10.96 -0.04
CA ALA A 94 17.86 -12.38 -0.07
C ALA A 94 18.27 -12.78 -1.50
N ASP A 95 19.07 -13.85 -1.62
CA ASP A 95 19.50 -14.34 -2.93
C ASP A 95 18.30 -14.68 -3.82
N GLY A 96 18.36 -14.27 -5.09
CA GLY A 96 17.29 -14.49 -6.06
C GLY A 96 16.13 -13.48 -6.01
N ILE A 97 16.23 -12.42 -5.20
CA ILE A 97 15.27 -11.30 -5.20
C ILE A 97 15.87 -10.08 -5.90
N ASP A 98 15.38 -9.79 -7.10
CA ASP A 98 15.80 -8.65 -7.90
C ASP A 98 15.37 -7.33 -7.24
N GLN A 99 16.30 -6.38 -7.13
CA GLN A 99 16.04 -5.04 -6.63
C GLN A 99 15.90 -4.07 -7.81
N VAL A 100 14.74 -3.43 -7.93
CA VAL A 100 14.43 -2.51 -9.03
C VAL A 100 14.16 -1.11 -8.46
N PRO A 101 15.16 -0.20 -8.45
CA PRO A 101 14.95 1.17 -8.01
C PRO A 101 14.12 1.97 -9.02
N VAL A 102 13.00 2.52 -8.56
CA VAL A 102 12.10 3.39 -9.33
C VAL A 102 11.69 4.58 -8.44
N PRO A 103 12.64 5.49 -8.11
CA PRO A 103 12.42 6.55 -7.14
C PRO A 103 11.30 7.50 -7.59
N ILE A 104 10.22 7.60 -6.80
CA ILE A 104 9.18 8.61 -7.01
C ILE A 104 9.59 9.86 -6.23
N PRO A 105 9.88 11.00 -6.90
CA PRO A 105 10.23 12.24 -6.22
C PRO A 105 9.12 12.66 -5.26
N ASP A 106 9.47 12.92 -4.01
CA ASP A 106 8.49 13.31 -2.98
C ASP A 106 8.64 14.78 -2.56
N ASP A 107 9.32 15.57 -3.39
CA ASP A 107 9.68 16.98 -3.14
C ASP A 107 8.45 17.88 -2.94
N SER A 108 7.24 17.37 -3.24
CA SER A 108 5.96 18.05 -3.03
C SER A 108 4.92 17.23 -2.26
N GLY A 109 5.29 16.12 -1.62
CA GLY A 109 4.40 15.34 -0.76
C GLY A 109 4.84 15.41 0.70
N GLN A 110 4.16 16.25 1.49
CA GLN A 110 4.19 16.30 2.97
C GLN A 110 5.57 16.59 3.63
N GLY A 111 6.62 15.85 3.30
CA GLY A 111 7.90 15.87 3.98
C GLY A 111 8.70 17.14 3.81
N ALA A 112 8.67 17.88 2.70
CA ALA A 112 9.44 19.13 2.62
C ALA A 112 8.88 20.22 3.53
N GLY A 113 7.57 20.50 3.43
CA GLY A 113 6.90 21.52 4.25
C GLY A 113 6.77 21.11 5.72
N ILE A 114 6.41 19.85 6.01
CA ILE A 114 6.31 19.36 7.39
C ILE A 114 7.69 19.10 7.99
N ARG A 115 8.71 18.61 7.25
CA ARG A 115 10.09 18.55 7.80
C ARG A 115 10.64 19.94 8.04
N ALA A 116 10.42 20.92 7.16
CA ALA A 116 10.82 22.30 7.44
C ALA A 116 10.19 22.79 8.76
N LEU A 117 8.87 22.63 8.92
CA LEU A 117 8.14 22.97 10.14
C LEU A 117 8.59 22.19 11.38
N LEU A 118 8.92 20.90 11.26
CA LEU A 118 9.39 20.05 12.37
C LEU A 118 10.86 20.29 12.72
N SER A 119 11.71 20.60 11.74
CA SER A 119 13.14 20.92 11.91
C SER A 119 13.35 22.27 12.58
N GLU A 120 12.41 23.21 12.41
CA GLU A 120 12.36 24.46 13.18
C GLU A 120 12.00 24.24 14.66
N GLY A 121 11.37 23.11 15.00
CA GLY A 121 11.18 22.64 16.37
C GLY A 121 10.22 23.47 17.24
N ASP A 122 9.51 24.46 16.68
CA ASP A 122 8.58 25.30 17.41
C ASP A 122 7.21 24.60 17.60
N PRO A 123 6.84 24.19 18.84
CA PRO A 123 5.58 23.51 19.12
C PRO A 123 4.34 24.37 18.86
N VAL A 124 4.47 25.70 18.84
CA VAL A 124 3.39 26.64 18.53
C VAL A 124 3.18 26.72 17.02
N ALA A 125 4.26 26.81 16.23
CA ALA A 125 4.20 26.75 14.77
C ALA A 125 3.64 25.41 14.27
N ILE A 126 4.07 24.29 14.86
CA ILE A 126 3.51 22.97 14.55
C ILE A 126 2.02 22.93 14.86
N ARG A 127 1.59 23.38 16.04
CA ARG A 127 0.16 23.37 16.42
C ARG A 127 -0.68 24.31 15.55
N SER A 128 -0.14 25.46 15.16
CA SER A 128 -0.79 26.43 14.28
C SER A 128 -0.88 25.94 12.82
N ALA A 129 0.14 25.25 12.31
CA ALA A 129 0.09 24.62 10.99
C ALA A 129 -0.96 23.50 10.90
N TRP A 130 -1.29 22.89 12.05
CA TRP A 130 -2.30 21.85 12.18
C TRP A 130 -3.68 22.39 12.59
N ALA A 131 -3.82 23.70 12.82
CA ALA A 131 -5.09 24.36 13.06
C ALA A 131 -5.84 24.68 11.76
N ASP A 132 -7.15 24.90 11.86
CA ASP A 132 -8.03 25.47 10.82
C ASP A 132 -8.04 24.74 9.46
N GLY A 133 -7.80 23.42 9.44
CA GLY A 133 -7.90 22.62 8.21
C GLY A 133 -6.75 22.81 7.21
N ARG A 134 -5.72 23.61 7.55
CA ARG A 134 -4.55 23.81 6.70
C ARG A 134 -3.77 22.52 6.46
N ALA A 135 -3.58 21.70 7.50
CA ALA A 135 -2.96 20.40 7.36
C ALA A 135 -3.74 19.47 6.42
N ALA A 136 -5.08 19.48 6.48
CA ALA A 136 -5.92 18.70 5.58
C ALA A 136 -5.82 19.19 4.13
N THR A 137 -5.76 20.52 3.92
CA THR A 137 -5.57 21.12 2.59
C THR A 137 -4.20 20.75 2.02
N LEU A 138 -3.13 20.93 2.80
CA LEU A 138 -1.78 20.57 2.39
C LEU A 138 -1.65 19.07 2.07
N ALA A 139 -2.26 18.21 2.89
CA ALA A 139 -2.29 16.77 2.64
C ALA A 139 -3.05 16.44 1.34
N THR A 140 -4.18 17.10 1.10
CA THR A 140 -5.00 16.90 -0.12
C THR A 140 -4.26 17.38 -1.37
N ASP A 141 -3.63 18.55 -1.31
CA ASP A 141 -2.86 19.11 -2.43
C ASP A 141 -1.62 18.27 -2.73
N GLY A 142 -0.92 17.80 -1.70
CA GLY A 142 0.21 16.88 -1.85
C GLY A 142 -0.22 15.53 -2.46
N ALA A 143 -1.33 14.98 -1.98
CA ALA A 143 -1.93 13.76 -2.54
C ALA A 143 -2.33 13.93 -4.00
N ARG A 144 -2.93 15.08 -4.37
CA ARG A 144 -3.24 15.42 -5.76
C ARG A 144 -1.96 15.51 -6.59
N ALA A 145 -0.99 16.29 -6.13
CA ALA A 145 0.28 16.47 -6.81
C ALA A 145 1.06 15.15 -6.98
N MET A 146 0.90 14.17 -6.08
CA MET A 146 1.49 12.83 -6.22
C MET A 146 1.12 12.16 -7.54
N VAL A 147 -0.13 12.37 -8.00
CA VAL A 147 -0.69 11.71 -9.19
C VAL A 147 -0.96 12.65 -10.37
N THR A 148 -0.78 13.97 -10.21
CA THR A 148 -0.95 14.95 -11.30
C THR A 148 0.34 15.64 -11.74
N ASP A 149 1.40 15.61 -10.93
CA ASP A 149 2.69 16.19 -11.33
C ASP A 149 3.29 15.41 -12.52
N PRO A 150 3.67 16.07 -13.64
CA PRO A 150 4.13 15.37 -14.85
C PRO A 150 5.37 14.49 -14.64
N VAL A 151 6.30 14.91 -13.76
CA VAL A 151 7.50 14.13 -13.45
C VAL A 151 7.10 12.86 -12.73
N ARG A 152 6.22 12.97 -11.72
CA ARG A 152 5.72 11.80 -11.00
C ARG A 152 4.91 10.89 -11.89
N VAL A 153 4.02 11.42 -12.71
CA VAL A 153 3.21 10.61 -13.66
C VAL A 153 4.13 9.78 -14.56
N ALA A 154 5.24 10.34 -15.04
CA ALA A 154 6.22 9.59 -15.82
C ALA A 154 6.86 8.44 -15.00
N VAL A 155 7.17 8.66 -13.72
CA VAL A 155 7.68 7.61 -12.83
C VAL A 155 6.62 6.55 -12.52
N PHE A 156 5.37 6.94 -12.25
CA PHE A 156 4.25 6.01 -12.06
C PHE A 156 4.08 5.08 -13.26
N ARG A 157 4.22 5.60 -14.49
CA ARG A 157 4.22 4.76 -15.70
C ARG A 157 5.35 3.72 -15.66
N ARG A 158 6.57 4.12 -15.30
CA ARG A 158 7.68 3.18 -15.15
C ARG A 158 7.44 2.14 -14.05
N VAL A 159 6.83 2.52 -12.94
CA VAL A 159 6.41 1.56 -11.91
C VAL A 159 5.40 0.57 -12.48
N LEU A 160 4.42 1.02 -13.26
CA LEU A 160 3.44 0.15 -13.90
C LEU A 160 4.06 -0.77 -14.96
N ASP A 161 5.05 -0.31 -15.72
CA ASP A 161 5.79 -1.17 -16.66
C ASP A 161 6.40 -2.36 -15.89
N VAL A 162 7.11 -2.09 -14.78
CA VAL A 162 7.70 -3.14 -13.93
C VAL A 162 6.62 -4.02 -13.27
N VAL A 163 5.53 -3.42 -12.77
CA VAL A 163 4.44 -4.13 -12.10
C VAL A 163 3.66 -5.03 -13.06
N THR A 164 3.69 -4.78 -14.38
CA THR A 164 2.96 -5.57 -15.38
C THR A 164 3.82 -6.65 -16.06
N GLU A 165 5.13 -6.66 -15.84
CA GLU A 165 6.04 -7.73 -16.30
C GLU A 165 5.82 -9.02 -15.48
N GLN A 166 5.13 -10.01 -16.06
CA GLN A 166 4.71 -11.23 -15.34
C GLN A 166 5.89 -12.07 -14.83
N GLU A 167 7.03 -12.02 -15.51
CA GLU A 167 8.26 -12.71 -15.12
C GLU A 167 8.75 -12.24 -13.74
N ARG A 168 8.42 -11.00 -13.35
CA ARG A 168 8.81 -10.37 -12.08
C ARG A 168 7.93 -10.73 -10.90
N TRP A 169 6.72 -11.23 -11.12
CA TRP A 169 5.78 -11.59 -10.05
C TRP A 169 6.17 -12.90 -9.40
N PRO A 170 5.94 -13.19 -8.12
CA PRO A 170 5.44 -12.28 -7.10
C PRO A 170 6.38 -11.11 -6.84
N LEU A 171 5.85 -9.90 -6.76
CA LEU A 171 6.65 -8.71 -6.47
C LEU A 171 6.06 -7.90 -5.32
N VAL A 172 6.94 -7.15 -4.65
CA VAL A 172 6.58 -6.16 -3.65
C VAL A 172 7.11 -4.79 -4.06
N TRP A 173 6.28 -3.75 -3.99
CA TRP A 173 6.78 -2.37 -4.03
C TRP A 173 6.73 -1.74 -2.65
N HIS A 174 7.62 -0.79 -2.38
CA HIS A 174 7.62 -0.07 -1.12
C HIS A 174 8.14 1.36 -1.25
N CYS A 175 7.84 2.16 -0.23
CA CYS A 175 8.54 3.42 0.05
C CYS A 175 9.08 3.36 1.48
N SER A 176 9.29 4.48 2.17
CA SER A 176 9.73 4.47 3.57
C SER A 176 8.69 3.83 4.50
N ALA A 177 7.55 4.49 4.72
CA ALA A 177 6.50 3.98 5.62
C ALA A 177 5.52 3.01 4.95
N GLY A 178 5.58 2.89 3.62
CA GLY A 178 4.63 2.10 2.85
C GLY A 178 3.23 2.70 2.82
N LYS A 179 3.07 4.02 3.05
CA LYS A 179 1.78 4.71 3.14
C LYS A 179 1.44 5.47 1.86
N ASP A 180 2.14 6.58 1.59
CA ASP A 180 1.80 7.54 0.54
C ASP A 180 2.18 7.03 -0.86
N ARG A 181 3.48 7.06 -1.23
CA ARG A 181 3.96 6.59 -2.55
C ARG A 181 3.53 5.16 -2.87
N ALA A 182 3.77 4.22 -1.95
CA ALA A 182 3.32 2.84 -2.11
C ALA A 182 1.79 2.71 -2.15
N GLY A 183 1.06 3.65 -1.52
CA GLY A 183 -0.40 3.68 -1.52
C GLY A 183 -0.96 4.11 -2.84
N TRP A 184 -0.46 5.21 -3.37
CA TRP A 184 -0.88 5.70 -4.68
C TRP A 184 -0.54 4.71 -5.79
N VAL A 185 0.60 4.02 -5.73
CA VAL A 185 0.90 2.93 -6.68
C VAL A 185 -0.17 1.83 -6.60
N GLY A 186 -0.50 1.37 -5.39
CA GLY A 186 -1.56 0.38 -5.19
C GLY A 186 -2.92 0.86 -5.69
N THR A 187 -3.31 2.10 -5.39
CA THR A 187 -4.55 2.71 -5.86
C THR A 187 -4.62 2.75 -7.38
N VAL A 188 -3.55 3.16 -8.06
CA VAL A 188 -3.51 3.21 -9.53
C VAL A 188 -3.64 1.81 -10.14
N VAL A 189 -2.95 0.81 -9.59
CA VAL A 189 -3.07 -0.59 -10.04
C VAL A 189 -4.50 -1.10 -9.87
N LEU A 190 -5.11 -0.87 -8.70
CA LEU A 190 -6.46 -1.35 -8.41
C LEU A 190 -7.53 -0.67 -9.25
N LEU A 191 -7.38 0.64 -9.52
CA LEU A 191 -8.23 1.37 -10.46
C LEU A 191 -8.13 0.78 -11.87
N ALA A 192 -6.91 0.47 -12.34
CA ALA A 192 -6.69 -0.14 -13.64
C ALA A 192 -7.29 -1.55 -13.76
N LEU A 193 -7.36 -2.29 -12.64
CA LEU A 193 -7.99 -3.61 -12.55
C LEU A 193 -9.52 -3.54 -12.40
N GLY A 194 -10.11 -2.34 -12.30
CA GLY A 194 -11.56 -2.17 -12.13
C GLY A 194 -12.08 -2.58 -10.75
N VAL A 195 -11.22 -2.55 -9.73
CA VAL A 195 -11.59 -2.84 -8.35
C VAL A 195 -12.61 -1.83 -7.84
N GLU A 196 -13.57 -2.29 -7.04
CA GLU A 196 -14.62 -1.43 -6.48
C GLU A 196 -14.01 -0.31 -5.64
N HIS A 197 -14.52 0.92 -5.82
CA HIS A 197 -13.99 2.11 -5.18
C HIS A 197 -13.86 1.97 -3.65
N ASP A 198 -14.87 1.42 -2.98
CA ASP A 198 -14.87 1.25 -1.53
C ASP A 198 -13.81 0.25 -1.06
N ALA A 199 -13.55 -0.80 -1.86
CA ALA A 199 -12.47 -1.74 -1.60
C ALA A 199 -11.09 -1.08 -1.77
N ILE A 200 -10.93 -0.20 -2.76
CA ILE A 200 -9.69 0.60 -2.95
C ILE A 200 -9.46 1.52 -1.75
N VAL A 201 -10.49 2.24 -1.32
CA VAL A 201 -10.41 3.15 -0.16
C VAL A 201 -10.08 2.37 1.11
N ALA A 202 -10.77 1.25 1.36
CA ALA A 202 -10.48 0.39 2.50
C ALA A 202 -9.01 -0.08 2.49
N HIS A 203 -8.52 -0.60 1.36
CA HIS A 203 -7.15 -1.05 1.21
C HIS A 203 -6.11 0.06 1.43
N TYR A 204 -6.38 1.26 0.95
CA TYR A 204 -5.53 2.43 1.17
C TYR A 204 -5.43 2.77 2.67
N LEU A 205 -6.58 2.81 3.34
CA LEU A 205 -6.72 3.18 4.76
C LEU A 205 -6.16 2.14 5.74
N GLU A 206 -6.02 0.87 5.34
CA GLU A 206 -5.33 -0.17 6.16
C GLU A 206 -3.93 0.26 6.60
N SER A 207 -3.27 1.13 5.83
CA SER A 207 -1.97 1.70 6.17
C SER A 207 -1.92 2.43 7.51
N ASN A 208 -3.07 2.88 8.01
CA ASN A 208 -3.20 3.59 9.28
C ASN A 208 -3.39 2.65 10.47
N ALA A 209 -3.86 1.42 10.25
CA ALA A 209 -4.09 0.45 11.32
C ALA A 209 -2.79 0.08 12.05
N THR A 210 -1.67 0.04 11.34
CA THR A 210 -0.34 -0.27 11.92
C THR A 210 0.18 0.85 12.84
N ALA A 211 -0.35 2.07 12.73
CA ALA A 211 0.04 3.20 13.59
C ALA A 211 -0.71 3.20 14.94
N ALA A 212 -1.91 2.60 14.99
CA ALA A 212 -2.77 2.59 16.17
C ALA A 212 -2.41 1.51 17.21
N SER A 213 -1.63 0.49 16.84
CA SER A 213 -1.23 -0.61 17.73
C SER A 213 -0.01 -0.29 18.63
N ARG A 214 0.40 0.99 18.71
CA ARG A 214 1.54 1.45 19.53
C ARG A 214 1.18 2.52 20.58
N SER A 215 -0.09 2.60 21.01
CA SER A 215 -0.49 3.39 22.19
C SER A 215 -0.46 2.56 23.47
#